data_AF-A0A939AI06-F1
#
_entry.id   AF-A0A939AI06-F1
#
_cell.length_a   1.000
_cell.length_b   1.000
_cell.length_c   1.000
_cell.angle_alpha   90.00
_cell.angle_beta   90.00
_cell.angle_gamma   90.00
#
_symmetry.space_group_name_H-M   'P 1'
#
loop_
_entity.id
_entity.type
_entity.pdbx_description
1 polymer ?
#
loop_
_entity_poly.entity_id
_entity_poly.type
_entity_poly.pdbx_seq_one_letter_code
_entity_poly.pdbx_strand_id
1 'polypeptide(L)'
;MLVNSEAFLATDHGELTCIECHSGTNVADKDSAHAGMVASPSEQPDVYCAECHEEISAAYPSALHSTQAGYWTTLNARNGNVPEDHPALDTMFNNHCATCHTSCGECHVSQPKNVGGGLFTGHVFEKTPPMTRSCTACHGSRVGNEFLGKNEGFPGDVHFREARMNCVKCHEGAELHGMTDATAGAEHRLNGEESPKCTDCHPDVADGSDGIEMHAQHGGGTTLSCQVCHSVTYTSCDGCHVAVSEKSGNPFFETQATYMTFLIGRNPIQTEERPYKFVPVRHVPVAPTSYQFYGENLLTNFDSLPTWVYTTPHNIQRNTPQNASCEACHTNPEIFLTADKVQAFELNANRKVIVGSAPGPVEMFLAAIPQPAGHADLASDACTACHAEGIRNAPIFPESHIGFTSDGCIGCHKLP
;
A
#
# COMPACT_ATOMS: atom_id res chain seq x y z
N MET A 1 -2.23 4.14 33.12
CA MET A 1 -3.39 3.30 33.46
C MET A 1 -2.86 2.08 34.20
N LEU A 2 -3.40 1.77 35.38
CA LEU A 2 -2.94 0.64 36.21
C LEU A 2 -3.61 -0.66 35.74
N VAL A 3 -3.04 -1.80 36.16
CA VAL A 3 -3.65 -3.13 35.99
C VAL A 3 -5.04 -3.13 36.64
N ASN A 4 -6.04 -3.67 35.93
CA ASN A 4 -7.35 -3.96 36.50
C ASN A 4 -7.33 -5.39 37.01
N SER A 5 -6.88 -5.58 38.25
CA SER A 5 -6.68 -6.92 38.82
C SER A 5 -7.96 -7.75 38.87
N GLU A 6 -9.11 -7.14 39.18
CA GLU A 6 -10.39 -7.87 39.21
C GLU A 6 -10.75 -8.43 37.83
N ALA A 7 -10.65 -7.61 36.78
CA ALA A 7 -10.97 -8.05 35.43
C ALA A 7 -9.93 -9.04 34.87
N PHE A 8 -8.64 -8.80 35.13
CA PHE A 8 -7.57 -9.67 34.64
C PHE A 8 -7.62 -11.07 35.28
N LEU A 9 -7.77 -11.15 36.62
CA LEU A 9 -7.84 -12.42 37.36
C LEU A 9 -9.10 -13.25 37.03
N ALA A 10 -10.06 -12.69 36.32
CA ALA A 10 -11.24 -13.39 35.80
C ALA A 10 -11.03 -14.02 34.41
N THR A 11 -9.82 -13.91 33.84
CA THR A 11 -9.46 -14.46 32.52
C THR A 11 -8.51 -15.66 32.65
N ASP A 12 -8.40 -16.47 31.60
CA ASP A 12 -7.44 -17.59 31.54
C ASP A 12 -6.00 -17.13 31.82
N HIS A 13 -5.60 -15.95 31.31
CA HIS A 13 -4.27 -15.38 31.59
C HIS A 13 -4.09 -14.99 33.06
N GLY A 14 -5.18 -14.66 33.74
CA GLY A 14 -5.19 -14.29 35.16
C GLY A 14 -5.08 -15.48 36.12
N GLU A 15 -5.19 -16.70 35.61
CA GLU A 15 -4.90 -17.92 36.39
C GLU A 15 -3.39 -18.09 36.62
N LEU A 16 -2.57 -17.50 35.74
CA LEU A 16 -1.12 -17.42 35.88
C LEU A 16 -0.71 -16.33 36.87
N THR A 17 0.34 -16.59 37.63
CA THR A 17 0.96 -15.58 38.48
C THR A 17 1.73 -14.56 37.63
N CYS A 18 1.85 -13.34 38.13
CA CYS A 18 2.60 -12.28 37.43
C CYS A 18 4.04 -12.72 37.09
N ILE A 19 4.65 -13.55 37.93
CA ILE A 19 6.04 -13.99 37.82
C ILE A 19 6.23 -15.03 36.72
N GLU A 20 5.20 -15.82 36.40
CA GLU A 20 5.28 -16.80 35.30
C GLU A 20 5.52 -16.11 33.95
N CYS A 21 4.95 -14.92 33.73
CA CYS A 21 5.20 -14.14 32.52
C CYS A 21 6.31 -13.10 32.71
N HIS A 22 6.27 -12.34 33.80
CA HIS A 22 7.16 -11.19 34.00
C HIS A 22 8.44 -11.51 34.76
N SER A 23 8.65 -12.75 35.23
CA SER A 23 9.77 -13.09 36.12
C SER A 23 9.77 -12.23 37.39
N GLY A 24 10.94 -11.96 37.98
CA GLY A 24 11.05 -11.22 39.23
C GLY A 24 10.88 -12.09 40.47
N THR A 25 10.48 -11.48 41.60
CA THR A 25 10.35 -12.17 42.89
C THR A 25 9.07 -11.76 43.61
N ASN A 26 8.39 -12.71 44.25
CA ASN A 26 7.17 -12.43 45.02
C ASN A 26 7.48 -11.82 46.39
N VAL A 27 7.79 -10.52 46.43
CA VAL A 27 8.06 -9.76 47.66
C VAL A 27 7.29 -8.45 47.66
N ALA A 28 7.04 -7.89 48.85
CA ALA A 28 6.25 -6.67 48.99
C ALA A 28 6.99 -5.40 48.54
N ASP A 29 8.33 -5.40 48.64
CA ASP A 29 9.15 -4.28 48.18
C ASP A 29 9.20 -4.25 46.66
N LYS A 30 8.82 -3.11 46.07
CA LYS A 30 8.65 -2.94 44.62
C LYS A 30 9.96 -3.18 43.86
N ASP A 31 11.06 -2.61 44.33
CA ASP A 31 12.33 -2.68 43.61
C ASP A 31 12.89 -4.11 43.67
N SER A 32 12.73 -4.77 44.81
CA SER A 32 13.07 -6.19 44.97
C SER A 32 12.15 -7.10 44.15
N ALA A 33 10.86 -6.78 44.05
CA ALA A 33 9.90 -7.58 43.26
C ALA A 33 10.19 -7.51 41.76
N HIS A 34 10.59 -6.33 41.28
CA HIS A 34 10.91 -6.09 39.87
C HIS A 34 12.37 -6.37 39.51
N ALA A 35 13.21 -6.79 40.45
CA ALA A 35 14.58 -7.17 40.16
C ALA A 35 14.60 -8.37 39.18
N GLY A 36 15.12 -8.14 37.97
CA GLY A 36 15.15 -9.15 36.90
C GLY A 36 13.81 -9.36 36.19
N MET A 37 12.84 -8.46 36.36
CA MET A 37 11.54 -8.53 35.69
C MET A 37 11.67 -8.27 34.18
N VAL A 38 10.99 -9.10 33.39
CA VAL A 38 10.79 -8.92 31.95
C VAL A 38 9.59 -7.98 31.74
N ALA A 39 9.86 -6.76 31.31
CA ALA A 39 8.82 -5.73 31.17
C ALA A 39 7.81 -6.02 30.04
N SER A 40 8.25 -6.72 28.98
CA SER A 40 7.42 -7.05 27.82
C SER A 40 7.60 -8.53 27.44
N PRO A 41 6.91 -9.45 28.14
CA PRO A 41 7.02 -10.89 27.88
C PRO A 41 6.64 -11.25 26.43
N SER A 42 5.76 -10.47 25.79
CA SER A 42 5.36 -10.68 24.40
C SER A 42 6.48 -10.51 23.38
N GLU A 43 7.62 -9.93 23.75
CA GLU A 43 8.83 -9.91 22.90
C GLU A 43 9.52 -11.28 22.83
N GLN A 44 9.16 -12.21 23.72
CA GLN A 44 9.64 -13.60 23.77
C GLN A 44 8.44 -14.57 23.72
N PRO A 45 7.67 -14.59 22.61
CA PRO A 45 6.45 -15.38 22.50
C PRO A 45 6.72 -16.89 22.57
N ASP A 46 7.91 -17.33 22.16
CA ASP A 46 8.40 -18.71 22.29
C ASP A 46 8.52 -19.16 23.74
N VAL A 47 8.85 -18.24 24.66
CA VAL A 47 9.01 -18.53 26.08
C VAL A 47 7.67 -18.45 26.82
N TYR A 48 6.87 -17.41 26.55
CA TYR A 48 5.73 -17.05 27.40
C TYR A 48 4.35 -17.32 26.78
N CYS A 49 4.28 -17.56 25.47
CA CYS A 49 3.00 -17.70 24.76
C CYS A 49 2.83 -19.07 24.09
N ALA A 50 3.93 -19.69 23.63
CA ALA A 50 3.89 -20.87 22.78
C ALA A 50 3.27 -22.12 23.43
N GLU A 51 3.26 -22.22 24.76
CA GLU A 51 2.61 -23.34 25.46
C GLU A 51 1.09 -23.39 25.21
N CYS A 52 0.43 -22.23 25.10
CA CYS A 52 -1.01 -22.14 24.87
C CYS A 52 -1.37 -21.65 23.46
N HIS A 53 -0.45 -20.95 22.79
CA HIS A 53 -0.62 -20.34 21.47
C HIS A 53 0.45 -20.84 20.48
N GLU A 54 0.66 -22.16 20.44
CA GLU A 54 1.72 -22.83 19.67
C GLU A 54 1.75 -22.37 18.21
N GLU A 55 0.63 -22.53 17.49
CA GLU A 55 0.56 -22.27 16.05
C GLU A 55 0.86 -20.80 15.71
N ILE A 56 0.24 -19.86 16.43
CA ILE A 56 0.44 -18.42 16.18
C ILE A 56 1.85 -17.99 16.56
N SER A 57 2.38 -18.50 17.68
CA SER A 57 3.74 -18.17 18.14
C SER A 57 4.81 -18.72 17.18
N ALA A 58 4.56 -19.86 16.55
CA ALA A 58 5.45 -20.42 15.53
C ALA A 58 5.39 -19.64 14.20
N ALA A 59 4.21 -19.14 13.80
CA ALA A 59 4.02 -18.45 12.52
C ALA A 59 4.47 -16.97 12.56
N TYR A 60 4.13 -16.25 13.63
CA TYR A 60 4.30 -14.80 13.74
C TYR A 60 5.71 -14.28 13.46
N PRO A 61 6.81 -14.96 13.85
CA PRO A 61 8.16 -14.53 13.51
C PRO A 61 8.39 -14.30 12.02
N SER A 62 7.65 -15.00 11.15
CA SER A 62 7.71 -14.87 9.68
C SER A 62 6.77 -13.81 9.10
N ALA A 63 5.84 -13.26 9.90
CA ALA A 63 4.88 -12.26 9.46
C ALA A 63 5.55 -10.90 9.22
N LEU A 64 5.02 -10.10 8.28
CA LEU A 64 5.55 -8.77 7.97
C LEU A 64 5.56 -7.78 9.15
N HIS A 65 4.61 -7.91 10.08
CA HIS A 65 4.58 -7.10 11.31
C HIS A 65 5.75 -7.41 12.27
N SER A 66 6.32 -8.61 12.16
CA SER A 66 7.54 -9.03 12.87
C SER A 66 8.78 -8.75 12.03
N THR A 67 8.84 -9.22 10.78
CA THR A 67 10.08 -9.14 9.98
C THR A 67 10.37 -7.75 9.43
N GLN A 68 9.34 -6.92 9.23
CA GLN A 68 9.43 -5.64 8.51
C GLN A 68 10.05 -5.76 7.11
N ALA A 69 10.03 -6.96 6.52
CA ALA A 69 10.76 -7.29 5.30
C ALA A 69 10.42 -6.37 4.11
N GLY A 70 9.17 -5.87 4.04
CA GLY A 70 8.75 -4.92 3.01
C GLY A 70 9.60 -3.65 2.91
N TYR A 71 10.09 -3.14 4.05
CA TYR A 71 11.01 -2.00 4.04
C TYR A 71 12.37 -2.39 3.47
N TRP A 72 12.94 -3.51 3.93
CA TRP A 72 14.24 -4.00 3.47
C TRP A 72 14.22 -4.35 1.99
N THR A 73 13.16 -4.99 1.48
CA THR A 73 12.97 -5.26 0.05
C THR A 73 13.09 -3.97 -0.78
N THR A 74 12.41 -2.91 -0.36
CA THR A 74 12.42 -1.63 -1.07
C THR A 74 13.77 -0.91 -0.93
N LEU A 75 14.31 -0.91 0.29
CA LEU A 75 15.58 -0.25 0.62
C LEU A 75 16.74 -0.88 -0.14
N ASN A 76 16.83 -2.21 -0.12
CA ASN A 76 17.86 -2.99 -0.79
C ASN A 76 17.77 -2.86 -2.31
N ALA A 77 16.56 -2.85 -2.88
CA ALA A 77 16.36 -2.61 -4.30
C ALA A 77 16.89 -1.23 -4.73
N ARG A 78 16.62 -0.17 -3.96
CA ARG A 78 17.12 1.18 -4.24
C ARG A 78 18.60 1.37 -3.88
N ASN A 79 19.12 0.63 -2.92
CA ASN A 79 20.55 0.61 -2.60
C ASN A 79 21.35 -0.13 -3.68
N GLY A 80 20.77 -1.17 -4.29
CA GLY A 80 21.48 -2.06 -5.21
C GLY A 80 22.14 -3.27 -4.54
N ASN A 81 21.81 -3.54 -3.27
CA ASN A 81 22.44 -4.56 -2.42
C ASN A 81 23.97 -4.39 -2.31
N VAL A 82 24.43 -3.16 -2.10
CA VAL A 82 25.84 -2.84 -1.89
C VAL A 82 26.22 -3.23 -0.45
N PRO A 83 27.03 -4.29 -0.24
CA PRO A 83 27.29 -4.80 1.11
C PRO A 83 27.97 -3.79 2.04
N GLU A 84 28.78 -2.89 1.48
CA GLU A 84 29.49 -1.85 2.22
C GLU A 84 28.54 -0.83 2.86
N ASP A 85 27.34 -0.65 2.29
CA ASP A 85 26.34 0.30 2.77
C ASP A 85 25.47 -0.28 3.89
N HIS A 86 25.44 -1.61 4.04
CA HIS A 86 24.56 -2.31 4.99
C HIS A 86 24.71 -1.81 6.43
N PRO A 87 25.92 -1.62 7.00
CA PRO A 87 26.04 -1.13 8.39
C PRO A 87 25.42 0.26 8.60
N ALA A 88 25.54 1.15 7.60
CA ALA A 88 24.95 2.49 7.66
C ALA A 88 23.42 2.42 7.55
N LEU A 89 22.91 1.58 6.63
CA LEU A 89 21.48 1.35 6.45
C LEU A 89 20.83 0.66 7.65
N ASP A 90 21.50 -0.30 8.29
CA ASP A 90 21.05 -0.95 9.52
C ASP A 90 20.91 0.06 10.65
N THR A 91 21.93 0.91 10.83
CA THR A 91 21.90 1.97 11.84
C THR A 91 20.75 2.95 11.58
N MET A 92 20.60 3.38 10.32
CA MET A 92 19.50 4.25 9.90
C MET A 92 18.13 3.61 10.16
N PHE A 93 17.94 2.36 9.74
CA PHE A 93 16.67 1.64 9.86
C PHE A 93 16.29 1.46 11.32
N ASN A 94 17.24 1.08 12.18
CA ASN A 94 17.02 0.91 13.61
C ASN A 94 16.65 2.22 14.30
N ASN A 95 17.25 3.34 13.89
CA ASN A 95 16.96 4.65 14.47
C ASN A 95 15.60 5.21 14.03
N HIS A 96 15.17 4.96 12.80
CA HIS A 96 14.04 5.70 12.20
C HIS A 96 12.81 4.86 11.85
N CYS A 97 12.98 3.57 11.58
CA CYS A 97 11.96 2.73 10.95
C CYS A 97 11.51 1.60 11.87
N ALA A 98 12.47 0.98 12.58
CA ALA A 98 12.24 -0.19 13.43
C ALA A 98 11.28 0.04 14.59
N THR A 99 10.92 1.30 14.87
CA THR A 99 9.91 1.65 15.90
C THR A 99 8.50 1.14 15.59
N CYS A 100 8.25 0.70 14.35
CA CYS A 100 7.00 0.07 13.95
C CYS A 100 6.99 -1.45 14.15
N HIS A 101 8.13 -2.06 14.50
CA HIS A 101 8.21 -3.45 14.92
C HIS A 101 7.25 -3.69 16.10
N THR A 102 6.48 -4.77 16.05
CA THR A 102 5.44 -5.02 17.06
C THR A 102 5.52 -6.43 17.63
N SER A 103 5.18 -6.57 18.90
CA SER A 103 5.00 -7.85 19.59
C SER A 103 3.51 -8.18 19.80
N CYS A 104 3.20 -9.39 20.29
CA CYS A 104 1.81 -9.78 20.59
C CYS A 104 1.14 -8.78 21.55
N GLY A 105 1.88 -8.28 22.55
CA GLY A 105 1.37 -7.36 23.57
C GLY A 105 1.02 -5.98 23.01
N GLU A 106 1.70 -5.51 21.97
CA GLU A 106 1.43 -4.21 21.33
C GLU A 106 0.17 -4.23 20.44
N CYS A 107 -0.32 -5.43 20.10
CA CYS A 107 -1.63 -5.62 19.48
C CYS A 107 -2.71 -5.93 20.52
N HIS A 108 -2.41 -6.80 21.49
CA HIS A 108 -3.44 -7.43 22.33
C HIS A 108 -3.53 -6.90 23.77
N VAL A 109 -2.56 -6.12 24.27
CA VAL A 109 -2.53 -5.70 25.69
C VAL A 109 -2.35 -4.20 25.87
N SER A 110 -1.47 -3.59 25.08
CA SER A 110 -1.08 -2.18 25.19
C SER A 110 -0.91 -1.51 23.85
N GLN A 111 -1.07 -0.20 23.83
CA GLN A 111 -0.71 0.62 22.69
C GLN A 111 0.79 0.44 22.36
N PRO A 112 1.17 0.54 21.08
CA PRO A 112 2.56 0.55 20.67
C PRO A 112 3.40 1.61 21.39
N LYS A 113 4.69 1.30 21.63
CA LYS A 113 5.59 2.22 22.36
C LYS A 113 5.78 3.56 21.64
N ASN A 114 5.75 3.56 20.31
CA ASN A 114 5.96 4.76 19.48
C ASN A 114 4.89 5.85 19.68
N VAL A 115 3.71 5.51 20.19
CA VAL A 115 2.64 6.47 20.54
C VAL A 115 2.54 6.74 22.05
N GLY A 116 3.55 6.34 22.83
CA GLY A 116 3.60 6.55 24.28
C GLY A 116 3.09 5.37 25.12
N GLY A 117 2.68 4.27 24.49
CA GLY A 117 2.27 3.04 25.15
C GLY A 117 0.99 3.15 26.00
N GLY A 118 0.83 2.19 26.90
CA GLY A 118 -0.29 2.14 27.86
C GLY A 118 -1.34 1.09 27.53
N LEU A 119 -1.87 0.46 28.59
CA LEU A 119 -2.78 -0.68 28.50
C LEU A 119 -4.12 -0.30 27.86
N PHE A 120 -4.69 -1.19 27.04
CA PHE A 120 -6.01 -0.99 26.43
C PHE A 120 -7.14 -1.06 27.48
N THR A 121 -7.13 -2.13 28.27
CA THR A 121 -8.21 -2.51 29.19
C THR A 121 -7.62 -3.05 30.49
N GLY A 122 -6.67 -2.32 31.08
CA GLY A 122 -6.09 -2.68 32.39
C GLY A 122 -5.40 -4.05 32.43
N HIS A 123 -4.62 -4.38 31.40
CA HIS A 123 -3.86 -5.64 31.25
C HIS A 123 -4.68 -6.88 30.87
N VAL A 124 -5.98 -6.72 30.59
CA VAL A 124 -6.76 -7.76 29.93
C VAL A 124 -6.26 -7.92 28.48
N PHE A 125 -6.06 -9.18 28.06
CA PHE A 125 -5.67 -9.54 26.71
C PHE A 125 -6.89 -9.48 25.79
N GLU A 126 -6.85 -8.58 24.81
CA GLU A 126 -7.90 -8.34 23.84
C GLU A 126 -7.75 -9.30 22.66
N LYS A 127 -8.62 -10.31 22.53
CA LYS A 127 -8.60 -11.22 21.37
C LYS A 127 -8.65 -10.48 20.03
N THR A 128 -9.47 -9.43 19.96
CA THR A 128 -9.53 -8.54 18.78
C THR A 128 -8.97 -7.18 19.19
N PRO A 129 -7.87 -6.73 18.57
CA PRO A 129 -7.18 -5.54 19.01
C PRO A 129 -8.01 -4.28 18.70
N PRO A 130 -7.99 -3.26 19.57
CA PRO A 130 -8.76 -2.04 19.37
C PRO A 130 -8.17 -1.19 18.24
N MET A 131 -8.83 -1.17 17.08
CA MET A 131 -8.37 -0.50 15.86
C MET A 131 -7.68 0.86 16.05
N THR A 132 -8.30 1.79 16.79
CA THR A 132 -7.76 3.15 16.93
C THR A 132 -6.52 3.24 17.79
N ARG A 133 -6.34 2.29 18.71
CA ARG A 133 -5.26 2.25 19.70
C ARG A 133 -4.17 1.22 19.35
N SER A 134 -4.42 0.30 18.42
CA SER A 134 -3.44 -0.65 17.89
C SER A 134 -3.09 -0.34 16.43
N CYS A 135 -4.01 -0.63 15.50
CA CYS A 135 -3.76 -0.54 14.05
C CYS A 135 -3.41 0.89 13.62
N THR A 136 -4.26 1.86 13.95
CA THR A 136 -4.02 3.26 13.55
C THR A 136 -3.06 4.00 14.49
N ALA A 137 -2.56 3.36 15.55
CA ALA A 137 -1.44 3.92 16.30
C ALA A 137 -0.17 3.92 15.44
N CYS A 138 0.06 2.86 14.66
CA CYS A 138 1.16 2.78 13.70
C CYS A 138 0.75 3.26 12.30
N HIS A 139 -0.43 2.90 11.81
CA HIS A 139 -0.88 3.23 10.45
C HIS A 139 -1.71 4.54 10.36
N GLY A 140 -1.66 5.39 11.40
CA GLY A 140 -2.59 6.51 11.57
C GLY A 140 -2.44 7.66 10.57
N SER A 141 -1.21 8.00 10.20
CA SER A 141 -0.92 9.25 9.46
C SER A 141 -1.48 9.28 8.04
N ARG A 142 -1.56 8.14 7.36
CA ARG A 142 -2.12 8.00 6.01
C ARG A 142 -3.38 7.15 6.03
N VAL A 143 -3.22 5.86 6.29
CA VAL A 143 -4.30 4.87 6.22
C VAL A 143 -5.40 5.20 7.23
N GLY A 144 -5.04 5.48 8.48
CA GLY A 144 -6.01 5.85 9.52
C GLY A 144 -6.75 7.15 9.21
N ASN A 145 -6.05 8.16 8.68
CA ASN A 145 -6.68 9.43 8.31
C ASN A 145 -7.64 9.29 7.12
N GLU A 146 -7.27 8.50 6.11
CA GLU A 146 -8.13 8.14 4.97
C GLU A 146 -9.35 7.34 5.43
N PHE A 147 -9.13 6.26 6.19
CA PHE A 147 -10.19 5.32 6.59
C PHE A 147 -11.22 5.96 7.51
N LEU A 148 -10.75 6.78 8.46
CA LEU A 148 -11.62 7.42 9.45
C LEU A 148 -12.18 8.77 8.99
N GLY A 149 -11.77 9.28 7.82
CA GLY A 149 -12.23 10.58 7.30
C GLY A 149 -11.70 11.77 8.09
N LYS A 150 -10.41 11.73 8.45
CA LYS A 150 -9.73 12.83 9.17
C LYS A 150 -9.05 13.84 8.24
N ASN A 151 -8.98 13.55 6.94
CA ASN A 151 -8.49 14.50 5.95
C ASN A 151 -9.59 15.54 5.67
N GLU A 152 -9.25 16.82 5.82
CA GLU A 152 -10.20 17.92 5.62
C GLU A 152 -10.80 17.87 4.20
N GLY A 153 -12.12 18.01 4.11
CA GLY A 153 -12.84 18.01 2.84
C GLY A 153 -13.11 16.63 2.23
N PHE A 154 -12.59 15.54 2.79
CA PHE A 154 -12.76 14.19 2.24
C PHE A 154 -13.44 13.23 3.23
N PRO A 155 -14.44 12.45 2.79
CA PRO A 155 -15.12 11.49 3.66
C PRO A 155 -14.23 10.30 4.01
N GLY A 156 -14.51 9.69 5.16
CA GLY A 156 -13.95 8.39 5.52
C GLY A 156 -14.59 7.25 4.74
N ASP A 157 -13.91 6.11 4.72
CA ASP A 157 -14.30 4.91 3.97
C ASP A 157 -15.73 4.45 4.31
N VAL A 158 -16.53 4.09 3.30
CA VAL A 158 -17.92 3.64 3.49
C VAL A 158 -18.01 2.36 4.31
N HIS A 159 -17.02 1.46 4.21
CA HIS A 159 -16.98 0.24 5.01
C HIS A 159 -16.85 0.56 6.51
N PHE A 160 -16.10 1.61 6.86
CA PHE A 160 -16.04 2.11 8.22
C PHE A 160 -17.33 2.87 8.60
N ARG A 161 -17.67 3.89 7.80
CA ARG A 161 -18.64 4.91 8.20
C ARG A 161 -20.08 4.39 8.20
N GLU A 162 -20.41 3.53 7.25
CA GLU A 162 -21.76 2.95 7.08
C GLU A 162 -21.82 1.50 7.61
N ALA A 163 -20.85 0.65 7.25
CA ALA A 163 -20.87 -0.77 7.64
C ALA A 163 -20.19 -1.08 8.99
N ARG A 164 -19.58 -0.08 9.64
CA ARG A 164 -18.91 -0.21 10.96
C ARG A 164 -17.81 -1.27 10.98
N MET A 165 -17.17 -1.52 9.84
CA MET A 165 -16.06 -2.45 9.71
C MET A 165 -14.78 -1.85 10.33
N ASN A 166 -14.07 -2.65 11.11
CA ASN A 166 -12.70 -2.36 11.54
C ASN A 166 -11.71 -3.09 10.61
N CYS A 167 -10.41 -2.81 10.76
CA CYS A 167 -9.36 -3.37 9.88
C CYS A 167 -9.45 -4.90 9.74
N VAL A 168 -9.75 -5.60 10.84
CA VAL A 168 -9.80 -7.07 10.86
C VAL A 168 -11.02 -7.68 10.19
N LYS A 169 -11.96 -6.87 9.70
CA LYS A 169 -13.03 -7.34 8.80
C LYS A 169 -12.55 -7.58 7.37
N CYS A 170 -11.42 -6.97 6.99
CA CYS A 170 -10.81 -7.16 5.68
C CYS A 170 -9.44 -7.86 5.79
N HIS A 171 -8.68 -7.58 6.86
CA HIS A 171 -7.38 -8.19 7.15
C HIS A 171 -7.49 -9.18 8.31
N GLU A 172 -7.76 -10.44 7.99
CA GLU A 172 -8.02 -11.44 9.03
C GLU A 172 -6.78 -11.77 9.87
N GLY A 173 -6.99 -12.29 11.08
CA GLY A 173 -5.90 -12.59 12.02
C GLY A 173 -4.87 -13.58 11.46
N ALA A 174 -5.29 -14.56 10.66
CA ALA A 174 -4.38 -15.51 10.03
C ALA A 174 -3.39 -14.82 9.07
N GLU A 175 -3.84 -13.82 8.30
CA GLU A 175 -2.98 -13.01 7.42
C GLU A 175 -2.00 -12.18 8.26
N LEU A 176 -2.52 -11.49 9.29
CA LEU A 176 -1.73 -10.62 10.15
C LEU A 176 -0.66 -11.38 10.95
N HIS A 177 -0.94 -12.63 11.30
CA HIS A 177 -0.04 -13.53 12.04
C HIS A 177 0.90 -14.34 11.14
N GLY A 178 0.84 -14.20 9.82
CA GLY A 178 1.71 -14.95 8.90
C GLY A 178 1.36 -16.45 8.80
N MET A 179 0.11 -16.81 9.06
CA MET A 179 -0.36 -18.21 9.11
C MET A 179 -0.87 -18.73 7.76
N THR A 180 -0.90 -17.90 6.72
CA THR A 180 -1.32 -18.32 5.38
C THR A 180 -0.10 -18.50 4.48
N ASP A 181 -0.19 -19.38 3.48
CA ASP A 181 0.90 -19.59 2.52
C ASP A 181 1.31 -18.29 1.81
N ALA A 182 0.37 -17.36 1.60
CA ALA A 182 0.65 -16.06 1.00
C ALA A 182 1.39 -15.08 1.92
N THR A 183 1.27 -15.25 3.25
CA THR A 183 1.82 -14.32 4.25
C THR A 183 3.04 -14.87 4.99
N ALA A 184 3.18 -16.20 5.05
CA ALA A 184 4.33 -16.87 5.63
C ALA A 184 5.61 -16.51 4.84
N GLY A 185 6.51 -15.77 5.47
CA GLY A 185 7.76 -15.34 4.85
C GLY A 185 7.58 -14.32 3.71
N ALA A 186 6.44 -13.63 3.65
CA ALA A 186 6.24 -12.59 2.66
C ALA A 186 7.28 -11.46 2.82
N GLU A 187 7.91 -11.08 1.73
CA GLU A 187 8.93 -10.02 1.69
C GLU A 187 8.34 -8.64 1.36
N HIS A 188 7.06 -8.59 0.98
CA HIS A 188 6.35 -7.35 0.68
C HIS A 188 4.84 -7.53 0.88
N ARG A 189 4.14 -6.46 1.28
CA ARG A 189 2.68 -6.45 1.53
C ARG A 189 1.80 -6.74 0.30
N LEU A 190 2.40 -6.83 -0.88
CA LEU A 190 1.72 -7.12 -2.15
C LEU A 190 2.19 -8.47 -2.74
N ASN A 191 2.90 -9.29 -1.97
CA ASN A 191 3.25 -10.64 -2.40
C ASN A 191 2.00 -11.53 -2.47
N GLY A 192 2.05 -12.54 -3.33
CA GLY A 192 0.96 -13.49 -3.53
C GLY A 192 -0.26 -12.85 -4.18
N GLU A 193 -1.41 -13.50 -4.02
CA GLU A 193 -2.67 -13.02 -4.57
C GLU A 193 -3.09 -11.66 -3.98
N GLU A 194 -3.93 -10.91 -4.68
CA GLU A 194 -4.58 -9.74 -4.09
C GLU A 194 -5.38 -10.18 -2.85
N SER A 195 -5.12 -9.57 -1.69
CA SER A 195 -5.94 -9.75 -0.50
C SER A 195 -5.85 -8.47 0.33
N PRO A 196 -6.98 -7.92 0.81
CA PRO A 196 -8.36 -8.32 0.50
C PRO A 196 -8.77 -7.99 -0.95
N LYS A 197 -9.65 -8.79 -1.58
CA LYS A 197 -10.24 -8.48 -2.90
C LYS A 197 -11.66 -7.92 -2.74
N CYS A 198 -11.98 -6.88 -3.51
CA CYS A 198 -13.32 -6.27 -3.50
C CYS A 198 -14.41 -7.32 -3.84
N THR A 199 -14.11 -8.22 -4.78
CA THR A 199 -15.02 -9.25 -5.30
C THR A 199 -15.30 -10.38 -4.32
N ASP A 200 -14.51 -10.53 -3.24
CA ASP A 200 -14.80 -11.52 -2.20
C ASP A 200 -16.06 -11.15 -1.41
N CYS A 201 -16.36 -9.85 -1.31
CA CYS A 201 -17.58 -9.32 -0.69
C CYS A 201 -18.61 -8.82 -1.72
N HIS A 202 -18.17 -8.49 -2.93
CA HIS A 202 -18.99 -7.99 -4.03
C HIS A 202 -18.90 -8.93 -5.25
N PRO A 203 -19.34 -10.19 -5.16
CA PRO A 203 -19.19 -11.16 -6.24
C PRO A 203 -20.00 -10.78 -7.49
N ASP A 204 -21.14 -10.11 -7.31
CA ASP A 204 -22.07 -9.76 -8.39
C ASP A 204 -21.47 -8.73 -9.38
N VAL A 205 -20.41 -8.01 -8.99
CA VAL A 205 -19.77 -7.00 -9.84
C VAL A 205 -18.54 -7.52 -10.58
N ALA A 206 -18.10 -8.75 -10.28
CA ALA A 206 -16.79 -9.27 -10.70
C ALA A 206 -16.64 -9.36 -12.23
N ASP A 207 -17.72 -9.69 -12.94
CA ASP A 207 -17.75 -9.79 -14.40
C ASP A 207 -18.44 -8.59 -15.07
N GLY A 208 -18.82 -7.57 -14.28
CA GLY A 208 -19.57 -6.40 -14.75
C GLY A 208 -21.01 -6.70 -15.19
N SER A 209 -21.58 -7.84 -14.76
CA SER A 209 -22.97 -8.23 -15.09
C SER A 209 -24.03 -7.65 -14.14
N ASP A 210 -23.63 -6.81 -13.18
CA ASP A 210 -24.50 -6.19 -12.17
C ASP A 210 -25.47 -5.11 -12.73
N GLY A 211 -25.44 -4.88 -14.03
CA GLY A 211 -26.26 -3.88 -14.71
C GLY A 211 -25.74 -2.45 -14.58
N ILE A 212 -24.54 -2.25 -14.02
CA ILE A 212 -23.87 -0.94 -14.00
C ILE A 212 -22.97 -0.85 -15.23
N GLU A 213 -23.32 0.05 -16.16
CA GLU A 213 -22.63 0.22 -17.44
C GLU A 213 -21.11 0.40 -17.28
N MET A 214 -20.67 1.18 -16.29
CA MET A 214 -19.25 1.43 -16.06
C MET A 214 -18.45 0.16 -15.72
N HIS A 215 -19.04 -0.79 -15.00
CA HIS A 215 -18.38 -2.06 -14.67
C HIS A 215 -18.23 -2.94 -15.92
N ALA A 216 -19.26 -2.99 -16.76
CA ALA A 216 -19.23 -3.72 -18.03
C ALA A 216 -18.20 -3.13 -19.01
N GLN A 217 -18.16 -1.80 -19.16
CA GLN A 217 -17.33 -1.12 -20.16
C GLN A 217 -15.83 -1.10 -19.81
N HIS A 218 -15.46 -1.16 -18.53
CA HIS A 218 -14.07 -1.08 -18.08
C HIS A 218 -13.45 -2.45 -17.77
N GLY A 219 -13.89 -3.46 -18.53
CA GLY A 219 -13.26 -4.77 -18.63
C GLY A 219 -13.42 -5.66 -17.40
N GLY A 220 -14.55 -5.58 -16.68
CA GLY A 220 -14.86 -6.50 -15.57
C GLY A 220 -13.71 -6.64 -14.57
N GLY A 221 -13.06 -5.53 -14.21
CA GLY A 221 -11.93 -5.54 -13.29
C GLY A 221 -10.57 -5.93 -13.90
N THR A 222 -10.37 -5.90 -15.21
CA THR A 222 -9.03 -6.13 -15.83
C THR A 222 -8.40 -4.87 -16.42
N THR A 223 -9.19 -3.85 -16.73
CA THR A 223 -8.64 -2.58 -17.25
C THR A 223 -8.31 -1.61 -16.12
N LEU A 224 -9.26 -1.38 -15.21
CA LEU A 224 -9.14 -0.47 -14.08
C LEU A 224 -9.26 -1.26 -12.78
N SER A 225 -8.44 -0.96 -11.78
CA SER A 225 -8.73 -1.46 -10.42
C SER A 225 -9.96 -0.75 -9.84
N CYS A 226 -10.70 -1.41 -8.96
CA CYS A 226 -11.93 -0.85 -8.36
C CYS A 226 -11.68 0.52 -7.71
N GLN A 227 -10.50 0.72 -7.12
CA GLN A 227 -10.10 1.95 -6.47
C GLN A 227 -9.96 3.12 -7.45
N VAL A 228 -9.77 2.89 -8.76
CA VAL A 228 -9.81 3.98 -9.76
C VAL A 228 -11.17 4.68 -9.73
N CYS A 229 -12.26 3.92 -9.60
CA CYS A 229 -13.62 4.47 -9.57
C CYS A 229 -14.08 4.80 -8.16
N HIS A 230 -13.61 4.06 -7.15
CA HIS A 230 -14.17 4.12 -5.81
C HIS A 230 -13.30 4.83 -4.78
N SER A 231 -12.07 5.22 -5.10
CA SER A 231 -11.25 6.04 -4.20
C SER A 231 -11.55 7.53 -4.40
N VAL A 232 -11.42 8.30 -3.33
CA VAL A 232 -11.35 9.77 -3.39
C VAL A 232 -9.92 10.24 -3.21
N THR A 233 -9.67 11.55 -3.27
CA THR A 233 -8.35 12.14 -3.04
C THR A 233 -7.70 11.62 -1.74
N TYR A 234 -6.41 11.28 -1.83
CA TYR A 234 -5.61 10.71 -0.75
C TYR A 234 -4.27 11.42 -0.60
N THR A 235 -3.53 11.11 0.46
CA THR A 235 -2.27 11.81 0.77
C THR A 235 -1.10 11.25 -0.03
N SER A 236 -0.33 12.14 -0.68
CA SER A 236 1.00 11.87 -1.22
C SER A 236 2.05 12.74 -0.54
N CYS A 237 3.30 12.34 -0.67
CA CYS A 237 4.42 13.02 -0.03
C CYS A 237 5.63 13.04 -0.95
N ASP A 238 6.49 14.05 -0.81
CA ASP A 238 7.76 14.16 -1.54
C ASP A 238 8.91 14.09 -0.56
N GLY A 239 9.90 13.24 -0.84
CA GLY A 239 11.12 13.08 -0.04
C GLY A 239 10.90 12.70 1.43
N CYS A 240 11.82 11.95 2.00
CA CYS A 240 11.92 11.82 3.46
C CYS A 240 13.39 11.84 3.81
N HIS A 241 13.84 12.85 4.55
CA HIS A 241 15.21 12.98 5.00
C HIS A 241 15.25 12.70 6.49
N VAL A 242 16.13 11.78 6.90
CA VAL A 242 16.26 11.34 8.29
C VAL A 242 17.57 11.84 8.89
N ALA A 243 17.55 12.18 10.17
CA ALA A 243 18.74 12.63 10.91
C ALA A 243 18.56 12.44 12.42
N VAL A 244 19.65 12.54 13.18
CA VAL A 244 19.63 12.53 14.65
C VAL A 244 19.91 13.93 15.17
N SER A 245 19.07 14.41 16.11
CA SER A 245 19.22 15.72 16.72
C SER A 245 20.47 15.76 17.59
N GLU A 246 21.41 16.66 17.29
CA GLU A 246 22.62 16.87 18.12
C GLU A 246 22.28 17.29 19.56
N LYS A 247 21.13 17.97 19.75
CA LYS A 247 20.73 18.49 21.06
C LYS A 247 20.09 17.42 21.94
N SER A 248 19.21 16.60 21.39
CA SER A 248 18.43 15.63 22.15
C SER A 248 18.93 14.19 22.01
N GLY A 249 19.75 13.90 21.00
CA GLY A 249 20.12 12.54 20.61
C GLY A 249 18.99 11.74 19.97
N ASN A 250 17.80 12.36 19.77
CA ASN A 250 16.64 11.65 19.25
C ASN A 250 16.62 11.66 17.72
N PRO A 251 16.25 10.54 17.08
CA PRO A 251 16.00 10.47 15.65
C PRO A 251 14.80 11.35 15.26
N PHE A 252 14.87 11.99 14.10
CA PHE A 252 13.77 12.72 13.48
C PHE A 252 13.81 12.57 11.96
N PHE A 253 12.73 13.00 11.31
CA PHE A 253 12.64 13.04 9.86
C PHE A 253 11.92 14.30 9.39
N GLU A 254 12.12 14.66 8.13
CA GLU A 254 11.42 15.74 7.46
C GLU A 254 10.99 15.28 6.06
N THR A 255 9.73 15.53 5.71
CA THR A 255 9.24 15.35 4.34
C THR A 255 9.34 16.68 3.59
N GLN A 256 9.78 16.66 2.34
CA GLN A 256 9.87 17.88 1.53
C GLN A 256 8.48 18.45 1.20
N ALA A 257 7.49 17.60 1.00
CA ALA A 257 6.09 17.99 0.88
C ALA A 257 5.14 16.89 1.37
N THR A 258 3.95 17.30 1.79
CA THR A 258 2.78 16.42 1.99
C THR A 258 1.56 17.13 1.43
N TYR A 259 0.81 16.47 0.56
CA TYR A 259 -0.30 17.07 -0.17
C TYR A 259 -1.37 16.05 -0.52
N MET A 260 -2.58 16.53 -0.83
CA MET A 260 -3.69 15.70 -1.29
C MET A 260 -3.63 15.56 -2.81
N THR A 261 -3.80 14.34 -3.32
CA THR A 261 -3.75 14.04 -4.75
C THR A 261 -4.67 12.87 -5.11
N PHE A 262 -4.97 12.75 -6.40
CA PHE A 262 -5.58 11.59 -7.01
C PHE A 262 -5.04 11.48 -8.44
N LEU A 263 -4.26 10.43 -8.72
CA LEU A 263 -3.72 10.20 -10.06
C LEU A 263 -3.83 8.73 -10.43
N ILE A 264 -4.16 8.49 -11.70
CA ILE A 264 -4.25 7.19 -12.35
C ILE A 264 -2.96 6.98 -13.14
N GLY A 265 -2.25 5.90 -12.82
CA GLY A 265 -1.05 5.47 -13.52
C GLY A 265 -1.24 4.10 -14.17
N ARG A 266 -0.27 3.69 -14.99
CA ARG A 266 -0.14 2.29 -15.40
C ARG A 266 0.26 1.45 -14.20
N ASN A 267 -0.25 0.23 -14.11
CA ASN A 267 0.10 -0.69 -13.04
C ASN A 267 1.57 -1.15 -13.16
N PRO A 268 2.48 -0.76 -12.23
CA PRO A 268 3.88 -1.17 -12.29
C PRO A 268 4.12 -2.64 -11.94
N ILE A 269 3.12 -3.31 -11.36
CA ILE A 269 3.21 -4.67 -10.81
C ILE A 269 2.12 -5.57 -11.40
N GLN A 270 1.78 -5.35 -12.68
CA GLN A 270 0.76 -6.12 -13.36
C GLN A 270 1.14 -7.61 -13.42
N THR A 271 0.28 -8.46 -12.88
CA THR A 271 0.39 -9.93 -12.88
C THR A 271 -0.98 -10.55 -13.14
N GLU A 272 -1.09 -11.87 -13.22
CA GLU A 272 -2.39 -12.54 -13.31
C GLU A 272 -3.26 -12.27 -12.07
N GLU A 273 -2.64 -12.18 -10.89
CA GLU A 273 -3.33 -11.89 -9.63
C GLU A 273 -3.71 -10.40 -9.48
N ARG A 274 -3.06 -9.51 -10.24
CA ARG A 274 -3.33 -8.07 -10.29
C ARG A 274 -3.36 -7.59 -11.74
N PRO A 275 -4.39 -7.98 -12.52
CA PRO A 275 -4.38 -7.87 -13.97
C PRO A 275 -4.64 -6.44 -14.47
N TYR A 276 -5.00 -5.51 -13.58
CA TYR A 276 -5.36 -4.14 -13.92
C TYR A 276 -4.30 -3.44 -14.76
N LYS A 277 -4.71 -2.86 -15.90
CA LYS A 277 -3.84 -2.01 -16.72
C LYS A 277 -3.56 -0.66 -16.04
N PHE A 278 -4.57 -0.08 -15.40
CA PHE A 278 -4.49 1.21 -14.71
C PHE A 278 -4.99 1.12 -13.27
N VAL A 279 -4.30 1.86 -12.40
CA VAL A 279 -4.48 1.83 -10.95
C VAL A 279 -4.30 3.25 -10.40
N PRO A 280 -4.87 3.57 -9.23
CA PRO A 280 -4.44 4.76 -8.51
C PRO A 280 -2.96 4.63 -8.15
N VAL A 281 -2.23 5.73 -8.24
CA VAL A 281 -0.81 5.80 -7.85
C VAL A 281 -0.59 6.88 -6.81
N ARG A 282 0.36 6.65 -5.90
CA ARG A 282 0.70 7.55 -4.80
C ARG A 282 2.19 7.86 -4.85
N HIS A 283 2.55 9.12 -4.62
CA HIS A 283 3.95 9.50 -4.45
C HIS A 283 4.42 9.13 -3.05
N VAL A 284 5.51 8.35 -2.97
CA VAL A 284 6.11 7.94 -1.69
C VAL A 284 7.26 8.86 -1.31
N PRO A 285 7.48 9.13 -0.01
CA PRO A 285 8.44 10.12 0.44
C PRO A 285 9.86 9.54 0.40
N VAL A 286 10.48 9.53 -0.77
CA VAL A 286 11.85 9.03 -0.96
C VAL A 286 12.60 9.95 -1.91
N ALA A 287 13.88 10.18 -1.63
CA ALA A 287 14.78 10.95 -2.48
C ALA A 287 16.13 10.22 -2.54
N PRO A 288 16.96 10.45 -3.57
CA PRO A 288 18.31 9.86 -3.65
C PRO A 288 19.16 10.16 -2.41
N THR A 289 18.87 11.28 -1.73
CA THR A 289 19.57 11.77 -0.54
C THR A 289 18.85 11.47 0.78
N SER A 290 17.78 10.67 0.78
CA SER A 290 16.96 10.38 1.97
C SER A 290 17.78 9.98 3.21
N TYR A 291 18.87 9.25 3.00
CA TYR A 291 19.69 8.69 4.08
C TYR A 291 21.10 9.33 4.17
N GLN A 292 21.29 10.50 3.56
CA GLN A 292 22.61 11.15 3.45
C GLN A 292 23.29 11.45 4.80
N PHE A 293 22.52 11.55 5.89
CA PHE A 293 23.05 11.72 7.25
C PHE A 293 23.93 10.54 7.69
N TYR A 294 23.61 9.32 7.23
CA TYR A 294 24.31 8.09 7.61
C TYR A 294 25.42 7.70 6.63
N GLY A 295 25.40 8.22 5.42
CA GLY A 295 26.40 7.95 4.39
C GLY A 295 26.04 8.60 3.06
N GLU A 296 27.04 8.88 2.24
CA GLU A 296 26.81 9.45 0.92
C GLU A 296 26.30 8.38 -0.06
N ASN A 297 25.32 8.74 -0.90
CA ASN A 297 24.84 7.92 -2.00
C ASN A 297 24.34 6.51 -1.63
N LEU A 298 23.74 6.32 -0.45
CA LEU A 298 23.24 5.00 0.01
C LEU A 298 22.08 4.42 -0.83
N LEU A 299 21.57 5.16 -1.81
CA LEU A 299 20.53 4.71 -2.75
C LEU A 299 21.06 4.73 -4.19
N THR A 300 22.19 4.05 -4.42
CA THR A 300 22.91 4.08 -5.72
C THR A 300 22.06 3.58 -6.90
N ASN A 301 21.08 2.71 -6.64
CA ASN A 301 20.17 2.12 -7.63
C ASN A 301 18.76 2.73 -7.53
N PHE A 302 18.68 4.04 -7.26
CA PHE A 302 17.42 4.73 -6.97
C PHE A 302 16.31 4.45 -8.00
N ASP A 303 16.65 4.44 -9.29
CA ASP A 303 15.69 4.27 -10.41
C ASP A 303 15.15 2.84 -10.57
N SER A 304 15.56 1.90 -9.72
CA SER A 304 15.07 0.51 -9.75
C SER A 304 13.60 0.38 -9.41
N LEU A 305 13.07 1.33 -8.63
CA LEU A 305 11.67 1.37 -8.20
C LEU A 305 11.06 2.75 -8.47
N PRO A 306 9.79 2.81 -8.93
CA PRO A 306 9.11 4.08 -9.16
C PRO A 306 8.88 4.84 -7.85
N THR A 307 8.82 6.17 -7.92
CA THR A 307 8.41 7.02 -6.77
C THR A 307 6.90 7.20 -6.72
N TRP A 308 6.21 7.06 -7.87
CA TRP A 308 4.77 6.88 -7.97
C TRP A 308 4.43 5.39 -7.97
N VAL A 309 3.93 4.89 -6.84
CA VAL A 309 3.72 3.43 -6.63
C VAL A 309 2.25 3.05 -6.73
N TYR A 310 1.99 1.77 -7.06
CA TYR A 310 0.68 1.15 -6.91
C TYR A 310 0.13 1.42 -5.50
N THR A 311 -1.06 2.01 -5.39
CA THR A 311 -1.67 2.32 -4.10
C THR A 311 -3.06 1.69 -3.97
N THR A 312 -3.38 1.32 -2.74
CA THR A 312 -4.70 0.85 -2.28
C THR A 312 -5.22 1.82 -1.23
N PRO A 313 -5.77 2.98 -1.64
CA PRO A 313 -6.27 3.97 -0.69
C PRO A 313 -7.41 3.41 0.16
N HIS A 314 -7.42 3.77 1.45
CA HIS A 314 -8.43 3.28 2.40
C HIS A 314 -9.52 4.34 2.57
N ASN A 315 -10.17 4.74 1.49
CA ASN A 315 -11.14 5.83 1.48
C ASN A 315 -12.30 5.56 0.51
N ILE A 316 -12.65 4.29 0.33
CA ILE A 316 -13.62 3.84 -0.66
C ILE A 316 -14.96 4.56 -0.45
N GLN A 317 -15.52 5.09 -1.54
CA GLN A 317 -16.85 5.68 -1.62
C GLN A 317 -17.67 5.01 -2.72
N ARG A 318 -18.99 4.97 -2.51
CA ARG A 318 -19.93 4.55 -3.55
C ARG A 318 -19.97 5.57 -4.69
N ASN A 319 -19.99 6.86 -4.35
CA ASN A 319 -20.00 7.97 -5.30
C ASN A 319 -18.72 8.77 -5.14
N THR A 320 -17.98 8.95 -6.22
CA THR A 320 -16.72 9.68 -6.30
C THR A 320 -16.78 10.70 -7.43
N PRO A 321 -15.85 11.65 -7.51
CA PRO A 321 -15.70 12.49 -8.70
C PRO A 321 -15.49 11.67 -9.98
N GLN A 322 -14.74 10.56 -9.92
CA GLN A 322 -14.36 9.75 -11.08
C GLN A 322 -15.54 8.97 -11.65
N ASN A 323 -16.42 8.44 -10.79
CA ASN A 323 -17.57 7.66 -11.24
C ASN A 323 -18.85 8.49 -11.45
N ALA A 324 -18.76 9.83 -11.35
CA ALA A 324 -19.89 10.73 -11.52
C ALA A 324 -20.35 10.84 -12.99
N SER A 325 -19.43 10.74 -13.95
CA SER A 325 -19.72 10.75 -15.38
C SER A 325 -18.55 10.19 -16.20
N CYS A 326 -18.77 9.93 -17.49
CA CYS A 326 -17.69 9.53 -18.41
C CYS A 326 -16.61 10.62 -18.55
N GLU A 327 -17.03 11.87 -18.65
CA GLU A 327 -16.20 13.05 -18.88
C GLU A 327 -15.20 13.28 -17.74
N ALA A 328 -15.56 12.84 -16.52
CA ALA A 328 -14.71 12.91 -15.34
C ALA A 328 -13.35 12.21 -15.51
N CYS A 329 -13.26 11.27 -16.47
CA CYS A 329 -12.03 10.59 -16.86
C CYS A 329 -11.67 10.82 -18.34
N HIS A 330 -12.63 10.70 -19.25
CA HIS A 330 -12.41 10.72 -20.71
C HIS A 330 -12.18 12.11 -21.31
N THR A 331 -12.32 13.17 -20.52
CA THR A 331 -11.99 14.54 -20.93
C THR A 331 -11.19 15.29 -19.89
N ASN A 332 -10.62 14.54 -18.92
CA ASN A 332 -9.98 15.09 -17.74
C ASN A 332 -8.55 14.56 -17.61
N PRO A 333 -7.58 15.14 -18.35
CA PRO A 333 -6.19 14.70 -18.28
C PRO A 333 -5.53 14.97 -16.91
N GLU A 334 -6.14 15.79 -16.05
CA GLU A 334 -5.57 16.17 -14.75
C GLU A 334 -5.46 15.00 -13.78
N ILE A 335 -6.33 13.98 -13.90
CA ILE A 335 -6.33 12.81 -13.01
C ILE A 335 -5.43 11.68 -13.50
N PHE A 336 -4.64 11.87 -14.57
CA PHE A 336 -3.69 10.89 -15.08
C PHE A 336 -2.26 11.31 -14.81
N LEU A 337 -1.41 10.37 -14.38
CA LEU A 337 0.01 10.59 -14.19
C LEU A 337 0.73 10.64 -15.55
N THR A 338 0.80 11.83 -16.12
CA THR A 338 1.56 12.14 -17.34
C THR A 338 2.97 12.61 -17.00
N ALA A 339 3.87 12.60 -17.98
CA ALA A 339 5.30 12.90 -17.75
C ALA A 339 5.53 14.32 -17.18
N ASP A 340 4.72 15.30 -17.55
CA ASP A 340 4.77 16.68 -17.05
C ASP A 340 4.41 16.81 -15.56
N LYS A 341 3.76 15.80 -14.96
CA LYS A 341 3.42 15.75 -13.53
C LYS A 341 4.48 15.04 -12.68
N VAL A 342 5.57 14.57 -13.29
CA VAL A 342 6.66 13.84 -12.63
C VAL A 342 7.89 14.73 -12.57
N GLN A 343 8.57 14.76 -11.42
CA GLN A 343 9.79 15.56 -11.28
C GLN A 343 10.87 15.05 -12.24
N ALA A 344 11.67 15.97 -12.82
CA ALA A 344 12.60 15.64 -13.90
C ALA A 344 13.59 14.51 -13.55
N PHE A 345 14.09 14.47 -12.30
CA PHE A 345 15.02 13.43 -11.86
C PHE A 345 14.34 12.06 -11.63
N GLU A 346 13.02 12.02 -11.51
CA GLU A 346 12.25 10.79 -11.26
C GLU A 346 11.63 10.18 -12.53
N LEU A 347 11.76 10.87 -13.68
CA LEU A 347 11.17 10.43 -14.95
C LEU A 347 11.63 9.01 -15.33
N ASN A 348 12.91 8.70 -15.14
CA ASN A 348 13.44 7.38 -15.48
C ASN A 348 12.87 6.28 -14.59
N ALA A 349 12.78 6.52 -13.28
CA ALA A 349 12.20 5.61 -12.30
C ALA A 349 10.71 5.33 -12.59
N ASN A 350 9.97 6.36 -13.03
CA ASN A 350 8.53 6.29 -13.24
C ASN A 350 8.10 5.95 -14.68
N ARG A 351 9.03 5.71 -15.61
CA ARG A 351 8.73 5.46 -17.03
C ARG A 351 7.66 4.37 -17.27
N LYS A 352 7.61 3.36 -16.40
CA LYS A 352 6.64 2.24 -16.48
C LYS A 352 5.26 2.61 -15.96
N VAL A 353 5.15 3.63 -15.11
CA VAL A 353 3.93 4.08 -14.44
C VAL A 353 3.25 5.23 -15.19
N ILE A 354 4.05 6.04 -15.88
CA ILE A 354 3.57 7.19 -16.65
C ILE A 354 2.61 6.73 -17.76
N VAL A 355 1.49 7.43 -17.84
CA VAL A 355 0.51 7.32 -18.91
C VAL A 355 0.92 8.27 -20.04
N GLY A 356 1.02 7.76 -21.28
CA GLY A 356 1.45 8.56 -22.43
C GLY A 356 0.44 9.64 -22.81
N SER A 357 -0.85 9.32 -22.77
CA SER A 357 -1.95 10.26 -22.99
C SER A 357 -3.17 9.82 -22.19
N ALA A 358 -3.94 10.79 -21.70
CA ALA A 358 -5.26 10.52 -21.13
C ALA A 358 -6.18 9.88 -22.19
N PRO A 359 -7.18 9.07 -21.78
CA PRO A 359 -8.18 8.57 -22.70
C PRO A 359 -8.94 9.75 -23.32
N GLY A 360 -9.26 9.65 -24.61
CA GLY A 360 -10.05 10.65 -25.31
C GLY A 360 -11.55 10.61 -24.96
N PRO A 361 -12.34 11.55 -25.49
CA PRO A 361 -13.80 11.58 -25.33
C PRO A 361 -14.48 10.24 -25.66
N VAL A 362 -15.54 9.89 -24.94
CA VAL A 362 -16.27 8.63 -25.13
C VAL A 362 -16.89 8.54 -26.53
N GLU A 363 -17.28 9.65 -27.12
CA GLU A 363 -17.81 9.70 -28.49
C GLU A 363 -16.81 9.15 -29.50
N MET A 364 -15.51 9.32 -29.28
CA MET A 364 -14.48 8.75 -30.15
C MET A 364 -14.48 7.22 -30.10
N PHE A 365 -14.70 6.65 -28.91
CA PHE A 365 -14.77 5.20 -28.70
C PHE A 365 -16.08 4.61 -29.22
N LEU A 366 -17.20 5.30 -29.03
CA LEU A 366 -18.51 4.86 -29.53
C LEU A 366 -18.65 5.03 -31.05
N ALA A 367 -17.96 6.01 -31.64
CA ALA A 367 -17.89 6.22 -33.09
C ALA A 367 -16.81 5.35 -33.76
N ALA A 368 -15.91 4.74 -32.97
CA ALA A 368 -14.93 3.80 -33.49
C ALA A 368 -15.64 2.52 -33.96
N ILE A 369 -15.50 2.22 -35.25
CA ILE A 369 -15.97 0.95 -35.81
C ILE A 369 -15.18 -0.18 -35.12
N PRO A 370 -15.84 -1.23 -34.58
CA PRO A 370 -15.14 -2.34 -33.95
C PRO A 370 -14.12 -2.91 -34.93
N GLN A 371 -12.85 -2.90 -34.52
CA GLN A 371 -11.80 -3.45 -35.34
C GLN A 371 -11.95 -4.98 -35.39
N PRO A 372 -11.75 -5.62 -36.55
CA PRO A 372 -11.81 -7.07 -36.64
C PRO A 372 -10.78 -7.71 -35.70
N ALA A 373 -11.07 -8.89 -35.17
CA ALA A 373 -10.27 -9.54 -34.11
C ALA A 373 -8.75 -9.67 -34.43
N GLY A 374 -8.37 -9.72 -35.71
CA GLY A 374 -6.97 -9.75 -36.16
C GLY A 374 -6.28 -8.38 -36.25
N HIS A 375 -6.91 -7.28 -35.85
CA HIS A 375 -6.32 -5.94 -35.92
C HIS A 375 -5.10 -5.79 -34.98
N ALA A 376 -5.15 -6.43 -33.81
CA ALA A 376 -4.01 -6.49 -32.89
C ALA A 376 -2.79 -7.20 -33.54
N ASP A 377 -3.04 -8.20 -34.39
CA ASP A 377 -2.00 -8.94 -35.11
C ASP A 377 -1.42 -8.16 -36.30
N LEU A 378 -2.11 -7.08 -36.72
CA LEU A 378 -1.71 -6.19 -37.81
C LEU A 378 -1.06 -4.89 -37.33
N ALA A 379 -1.11 -4.62 -36.01
CA ALA A 379 -0.46 -3.47 -35.41
C ALA A 379 1.06 -3.64 -35.48
N SER A 380 1.70 -2.87 -36.37
CA SER A 380 3.16 -2.83 -36.52
C SER A 380 3.74 -1.52 -35.98
N ASP A 381 5.04 -1.49 -35.72
CA ASP A 381 5.76 -0.26 -35.34
C ASP A 381 5.54 0.88 -36.35
N ALA A 382 5.32 0.55 -37.63
CA ALA A 382 5.00 1.51 -38.68
C ALA A 382 3.60 2.14 -38.52
N CYS A 383 2.62 1.38 -38.01
CA CYS A 383 1.29 1.88 -37.70
C CYS A 383 1.36 2.86 -36.52
N THR A 384 2.05 2.46 -35.44
CA THR A 384 2.22 3.29 -34.23
C THR A 384 2.95 4.60 -34.55
N ALA A 385 4.02 4.55 -35.35
CA ALA A 385 4.76 5.74 -35.77
C ALA A 385 3.91 6.67 -36.67
N CYS A 386 3.09 6.11 -37.55
CA CYS A 386 2.19 6.89 -38.41
C CYS A 386 1.11 7.62 -37.61
N HIS A 387 0.54 6.98 -36.57
CA HIS A 387 -0.47 7.60 -35.70
C HIS A 387 0.12 8.62 -34.71
N ALA A 388 1.35 8.41 -34.24
CA ALA A 388 1.99 9.29 -33.26
C ALA A 388 2.61 10.55 -33.89
N GLU A 389 3.30 10.40 -35.03
CA GLU A 389 4.13 11.48 -35.60
C GLU A 389 3.87 11.74 -37.09
N GLY A 390 3.16 10.83 -37.78
CA GLY A 390 3.05 10.82 -39.24
C GLY A 390 4.37 10.40 -39.91
N ILE A 391 4.31 9.68 -41.02
CA ILE A 391 5.51 9.21 -41.74
C ILE A 391 5.52 9.70 -43.19
N ARG A 392 6.70 10.14 -43.68
CA ARG A 392 6.96 10.46 -45.11
C ARG A 392 5.98 11.45 -45.74
N ASN A 393 5.71 12.58 -45.09
CA ASN A 393 4.77 13.62 -45.57
C ASN A 393 3.33 13.13 -45.76
N ALA A 394 2.97 11.94 -45.23
CA ALA A 394 1.58 11.54 -45.15
C ALA A 394 0.87 12.43 -44.12
N PRO A 395 -0.38 12.87 -44.38
CA PRO A 395 -1.20 13.51 -43.36
C PRO A 395 -1.32 12.59 -42.14
N ILE A 396 -1.38 13.16 -40.94
CA ILE A 396 -1.87 12.45 -39.76
C ILE A 396 -3.30 12.04 -40.10
N PHE A 397 -3.55 10.74 -40.27
CA PHE A 397 -4.89 10.24 -40.54
C PHE A 397 -5.76 10.44 -39.29
N PRO A 398 -7.07 10.72 -39.45
CA PRO A 398 -7.92 11.12 -38.33
C PRO A 398 -7.96 10.05 -37.24
N GLU A 399 -8.14 10.48 -35.99
CA GLU A 399 -8.30 9.59 -34.81
C GLU A 399 -9.41 8.54 -34.99
N SER A 400 -10.32 8.74 -35.95
CA SER A 400 -11.41 7.81 -36.27
C SER A 400 -11.16 7.05 -37.58
N HIS A 401 -11.34 5.74 -37.55
CA HIS A 401 -11.26 4.84 -38.72
C HIS A 401 -12.55 4.81 -39.56
N ILE A 402 -13.43 5.82 -39.42
CA ILE A 402 -14.72 5.86 -40.14
C ILE A 402 -14.46 5.95 -41.65
N GLY A 403 -14.90 4.93 -42.38
CA GLY A 403 -14.77 4.84 -43.85
C GLY A 403 -13.55 4.08 -44.36
N PHE A 404 -12.68 3.57 -43.49
CA PHE A 404 -11.56 2.72 -43.88
C PHE A 404 -11.93 1.22 -43.82
N THR A 405 -11.55 0.47 -44.84
CA THR A 405 -11.67 -1.01 -44.87
C THR A 405 -10.31 -1.65 -44.62
N SER A 406 -10.28 -2.89 -44.11
CA SER A 406 -9.04 -3.66 -43.94
C SER A 406 -8.21 -3.75 -45.22
N ASP A 407 -8.88 -3.83 -46.38
CA ASP A 407 -8.24 -3.84 -47.70
C ASP A 407 -7.55 -2.50 -48.03
N GLY A 408 -8.09 -1.36 -47.56
CA GLY A 408 -7.47 -0.05 -47.69
C GLY A 408 -6.15 0.06 -46.91
N CYS A 409 -6.06 -0.61 -45.76
CA CYS A 409 -4.85 -0.67 -44.94
C CYS A 409 -3.77 -1.57 -45.57
N ILE A 410 -4.16 -2.75 -46.06
CA ILE A 410 -3.26 -3.69 -46.76
C ILE A 410 -2.76 -3.10 -48.09
N GLY A 411 -3.59 -2.30 -48.76
CA GLY A 411 -3.24 -1.62 -50.02
C GLY A 411 -2.07 -0.64 -49.90
N CYS A 412 -1.87 -0.02 -48.73
CA CYS A 412 -0.77 0.92 -48.48
C CYS A 412 0.55 0.24 -48.08
N HIS A 413 0.49 -1.02 -47.61
CA HIS A 413 1.65 -1.79 -47.16
C HIS A 413 1.75 -3.13 -47.89
N LYS A 414 1.88 -3.09 -49.23
CA LYS A 414 2.56 -4.18 -49.92
C LYS A 414 4.02 -4.15 -49.48
N LEU A 415 4.38 -5.03 -48.54
CA LEU A 415 5.78 -5.42 -48.35
C LEU A 415 6.33 -5.82 -49.73
N PRO A 416 7.54 -5.36 -50.13
CA PRO A 416 8.25 -5.96 -51.26
C PRO A 416 8.53 -7.45 -51.01
#